data_AF-A0A9E6ETN4-F1
#
_entry.id   AF-A0A9E6ETN4-F1
#
_cell.length_a   1.000
_cell.length_b   1.000
_cell.length_c   1.000
_cell.angle_alpha   90.00
_cell.angle_beta   90.00
_cell.angle_gamma   90.00
#
_symmetry.space_group_name_H-M   'P 1'
#
loop_
_entity.id
_entity.type
_entity.pdbx_description
1 polymer ?
#
loop_
_entity_poly.entity_id
_entity_poly.type
_entity_poly.pdbx_seq_one_letter_code
_entity_poly.pdbx_strand_id
1 'polypeptide(L)'
;DFKSVEGDRQAGIRTLPAVFGETKAAIIASVLINIGQLLAAVYLLLIGKNMHALIVAALVLPQFFMQFSLVRSPKTMDVRYNAIAQNFLVAGMLVSALAIKALKP
;
A
#
# COMPACT_ATOMS: atom_id res chain seq x y z
N ASP A 1 8.44 11.40 -0.68
CA ASP A 1 9.09 11.40 -2.02
C ASP A 1 8.35 12.28 -3.02
N PHE A 2 7.03 12.11 -3.23
CA PHE A 2 6.31 12.95 -4.20
C PHE A 2 6.28 14.45 -3.82
N LYS A 3 6.14 14.76 -2.52
CA LYS A 3 6.17 16.15 -2.01
C LYS A 3 7.51 16.87 -2.20
N SER A 4 8.62 16.13 -2.21
CA SER A 4 9.97 16.69 -2.19
C SER A 4 10.73 16.52 -3.50
N VAL A 5 10.06 16.08 -4.59
CA VAL A 5 10.75 15.65 -5.81
C VAL A 5 11.60 16.74 -6.46
N GLU A 6 11.16 18.01 -6.43
CA GLU A 6 11.95 19.13 -6.93
C GLU A 6 13.21 19.36 -6.08
N GLY A 7 13.10 19.25 -4.75
CA GLY A 7 14.24 19.36 -3.83
C GLY A 7 15.21 18.18 -3.96
N ASP A 8 14.68 16.97 -4.08
CA ASP A 8 15.47 15.75 -4.29
C ASP A 8 16.30 15.85 -5.57
N ARG A 9 15.71 16.37 -6.66
CA ARG A 9 16.43 16.59 -7.92
C ARG A 9 17.56 17.61 -7.79
N GLN A 10 17.32 18.71 -7.08
CA GLN A 10 18.35 19.74 -6.84
C GLN A 10 19.48 19.21 -5.94
N ALA A 11 19.15 18.35 -4.98
CA ALA A 11 20.10 17.72 -4.07
C ALA A 11 20.81 16.48 -4.68
N GLY A 12 20.48 16.09 -5.93
CA GLY A 12 21.05 14.91 -6.58
C GLY A 12 20.56 13.56 -6.00
N ILE A 13 19.48 13.57 -5.22
CA ILE A 13 18.88 12.38 -4.60
C ILE A 13 18.02 11.65 -5.64
N ARG A 14 18.32 10.38 -5.85
CA ARG A 14 17.64 9.53 -6.84
C ARG A 14 16.42 8.83 -6.22
N THR A 15 15.37 9.59 -5.91
CA THR A 15 14.09 9.00 -5.47
C THR A 15 13.30 8.40 -6.64
N LEU A 16 12.43 7.44 -6.36
CA LEU A 16 11.52 6.81 -7.35
C LEU A 16 10.83 7.85 -8.26
N PRO A 17 10.16 8.90 -7.72
CA PRO A 17 9.53 9.93 -8.55
C PRO A 17 10.55 10.83 -9.27
N ALA A 18 11.75 11.04 -8.72
CA ALA A 18 12.78 11.84 -9.38
C ALA A 18 13.33 11.14 -10.64
N VAL A 19 13.53 9.81 -10.56
CA VAL A 19 14.10 8.96 -11.63
C VAL A 19 13.05 8.51 -12.65
N PHE A 20 11.91 8.00 -12.20
CA PHE A 20 10.90 7.39 -13.07
C PHE A 20 9.74 8.34 -13.43
N GLY A 21 9.66 9.50 -12.78
CA GLY A 21 8.53 10.42 -12.86
C GLY A 21 7.41 10.06 -11.90
N GLU A 22 6.63 11.05 -11.48
CA GLU A 22 5.62 10.91 -10.42
C GLU A 22 4.58 9.83 -10.75
N THR A 23 4.03 9.81 -11.96
CA THR A 23 3.01 8.83 -12.35
C THR A 23 3.54 7.39 -12.33
N LYS A 24 4.71 7.13 -12.90
CA LYS A 24 5.29 5.77 -12.92
C LYS A 24 5.70 5.33 -11.52
N ALA A 25 6.27 6.23 -10.72
CA ALA A 25 6.59 5.94 -9.33
C ALA A 25 5.35 5.61 -8.50
N ALA A 26 4.23 6.31 -8.71
CA ALA A 26 2.96 6.02 -8.04
C ALA A 26 2.42 4.64 -8.42
N ILE A 27 2.53 4.24 -9.69
CA ILE A 27 2.15 2.89 -10.16
C ILE A 27 3.03 1.84 -9.49
N ILE A 28 4.35 2.01 -9.50
CA ILE A 28 5.29 1.06 -8.87
C ILE A 28 4.98 0.90 -7.38
N ALA A 29 4.78 2.00 -6.66
CA ALA A 29 4.44 1.98 -5.25
C ALA A 29 3.09 1.28 -4.98
N SER A 30 2.05 1.61 -5.75
CA SER A 30 0.73 0.99 -5.65
C SER A 30 0.80 -0.53 -5.90
N VAL A 31 1.51 -0.95 -6.93
CA VAL A 31 1.69 -2.38 -7.26
C VAL A 31 2.39 -3.11 -6.12
N LEU A 32 3.46 -2.54 -5.56
CA LEU A 32 4.20 -3.15 -4.47
C LEU A 32 3.34 -3.33 -3.21
N ILE A 33 2.54 -2.32 -2.86
CA ILE A 33 1.63 -2.36 -1.71
C ILE A 33 0.58 -3.48 -1.90
N ASN A 34 -0.05 -3.54 -3.08
CA ASN A 34 -1.07 -4.54 -3.36
C ASN A 34 -0.50 -5.96 -3.35
N ILE A 35 0.68 -6.17 -3.94
CA ILE A 35 1.36 -7.47 -3.91
C ILE A 35 1.61 -7.90 -2.46
N GLY A 36 2.14 -7.01 -1.62
CA GLY A 36 2.39 -7.29 -0.21
C GLY A 36 1.13 -7.72 0.55
N GLN A 37 0.02 -7.00 0.39
CA GLN A 37 -1.24 -7.38 1.04
C GLN A 37 -1.85 -8.66 0.48
N LEU A 38 -1.77 -8.89 -0.83
CA LEU A 38 -2.26 -10.13 -1.44
C LEU A 38 -1.45 -11.32 -0.94
N LEU A 39 -0.12 -11.21 -0.84
CA LEU A 39 0.73 -12.23 -0.26
C LEU A 39 0.37 -12.52 1.20
N ALA A 40 0.11 -11.47 2.00
CA ALA A 40 -0.37 -11.63 3.37
C ALA A 40 -1.73 -12.35 3.41
N ALA A 41 -2.67 -11.98 2.55
CA ALA A 41 -3.98 -12.64 2.47
C ALA A 41 -3.87 -14.12 2.06
N VAL A 42 -3.03 -14.43 1.05
CA VAL A 42 -2.75 -15.81 0.63
C VAL A 42 -2.10 -16.61 1.77
N TYR A 43 -1.13 -16.02 2.47
CA TYR A 43 -0.52 -16.66 3.63
C TYR A 43 -1.55 -16.99 4.72
N LEU A 44 -2.50 -16.08 4.99
CA LEU A 44 -3.60 -16.33 5.92
C LEU A 44 -4.55 -17.45 5.48
N LEU A 45 -4.76 -17.62 4.16
CA LEU A 45 -5.50 -18.77 3.61
C LEU A 45 -4.74 -20.07 3.81
N LEU A 46 -3.42 -20.08 3.59
CA LEU A 46 -2.57 -21.27 3.75
C LEU A 46 -2.56 -21.79 5.19
N ILE A 47 -2.61 -20.89 6.19
CA ILE A 47 -2.69 -21.26 7.61
C ILE A 47 -4.13 -21.53 8.10
N GLY A 48 -5.11 -21.60 7.19
CA GLY A 48 -6.52 -21.94 7.47
C GLY A 48 -7.34 -20.81 8.12
N LYS A 49 -6.85 -19.57 8.17
CA LYS A 49 -7.55 -18.41 8.75
C LYS A 49 -8.38 -17.67 7.68
N ASN A 50 -9.30 -18.38 7.04
CA ASN A 50 -10.09 -17.87 5.91
C ASN A 50 -10.85 -16.58 6.21
N MET A 51 -11.41 -16.44 7.42
CA MET A 51 -12.12 -15.22 7.82
C MET A 51 -11.20 -14.00 7.86
N HIS A 52 -9.96 -14.16 8.33
CA HIS A 52 -8.99 -13.06 8.41
C HIS A 52 -8.48 -12.70 7.02
N ALA A 53 -8.26 -13.69 6.16
CA ALA A 53 -7.90 -13.47 4.76
C ALA A 53 -8.98 -12.67 4.00
N LEU A 54 -10.26 -12.99 4.22
CA LEU A 54 -11.38 -12.24 3.65
C LEU A 54 -11.43 -10.79 4.13
N ILE A 55 -11.18 -10.55 5.42
CA ILE A 55 -11.11 -9.19 5.98
C ILE A 55 -9.96 -8.42 5.34
N VAL A 56 -8.76 -9.00 5.24
CA VAL A 56 -7.60 -8.36 4.60
C VAL A 56 -7.90 -8.06 3.13
N ALA A 57 -8.49 -9.00 2.40
CA ALA A 57 -8.90 -8.78 1.01
C ALA A 57 -9.94 -7.66 0.87
N ALA A 58 -10.91 -7.58 1.77
CA ALA A 58 -11.90 -6.51 1.79
C ALA A 58 -11.28 -5.13 2.08
N LEU A 59 -10.25 -5.07 2.93
CA LEU A 59 -9.51 -3.84 3.25
C LEU A 59 -8.66 -3.34 2.07
N VAL A 60 -8.23 -4.24 1.17
CA VAL A 60 -7.47 -3.89 -0.05
C VAL A 60 -8.35 -3.14 -1.06
N LEU A 61 -9.65 -3.46 -1.14
CA LEU A 61 -10.56 -2.86 -2.12
C LEU A 61 -10.59 -1.33 -2.08
N PRO A 62 -10.89 -0.65 -0.95
CA PRO A 62 -10.89 0.81 -0.88
C PRO A 62 -9.52 1.41 -1.18
N GLN A 63 -8.43 0.73 -0.80
CA GLN A 63 -7.07 1.17 -1.10
C GLN A 63 -6.81 1.16 -2.60
N PHE A 64 -7.23 0.09 -3.28
CA PHE A 64 -7.09 -0.05 -4.73
C PHE A 64 -7.82 1.05 -5.50
N PHE A 65 -9.07 1.36 -5.11
CA PHE A 65 -9.81 2.48 -5.70
C PHE A 65 -9.11 3.83 -5.49
N MET A 66 -8.56 4.07 -4.30
CA MET A 66 -7.84 5.30 -4.00
C MET A 66 -6.49 5.40 -4.73
N GLN A 67 -5.80 4.29 -4.95
CA GLN A 67 -4.56 4.24 -5.73
C GLN A 67 -4.79 4.67 -7.18
N PHE A 68 -5.94 4.30 -7.77
CA PHE A 68 -6.29 4.73 -9.12
C PHE A 68 -6.40 6.27 -9.23
N SER A 69 -6.95 6.91 -8.19
CA SER A 69 -7.01 8.37 -8.09
C SER A 69 -5.63 8.99 -7.84
N LEU A 70 -4.78 8.34 -7.02
CA LEU A 70 -3.40 8.76 -6.79
C LEU A 70 -2.55 8.74 -8.07
N VAL A 71 -2.63 7.68 -8.87
CA VAL A 71 -1.85 7.56 -10.11
C VAL A 71 -2.21 8.67 -11.11
N ARG A 72 -3.47 9.13 -11.13
CA ARG A 72 -3.93 10.19 -12.02
C ARG A 72 -3.42 11.58 -11.60
N SER A 73 -3.30 11.84 -10.29
CA SER A 73 -2.85 13.13 -9.76
C SER A 73 -1.94 12.97 -8.53
N PRO A 74 -0.72 12.42 -8.68
CA PRO A 74 0.13 12.03 -7.54
C PRO A 74 0.53 13.21 -6.67
N LYS A 75 0.83 14.38 -7.27
CA LYS A 75 1.28 15.58 -6.54
C LYS A 75 0.25 16.16 -5.57
N THR A 76 -1.03 16.14 -5.91
CA THR A 76 -2.12 16.69 -5.08
C THR A 76 -2.81 15.63 -4.23
N MET A 77 -2.77 14.37 -4.65
CA MET A 77 -3.48 13.28 -3.98
C MET A 77 -2.59 12.48 -3.01
N ASP A 78 -1.26 12.64 -3.02
CA ASP A 78 -0.31 12.06 -2.05
C ASP A 78 -0.87 12.11 -0.61
N VAL A 79 -1.18 13.32 -0.14
CA VAL A 79 -1.50 13.55 1.28
C VAL A 79 -2.84 12.91 1.64
N ARG A 80 -3.83 13.03 0.76
CA ARG A 80 -5.17 12.44 0.94
C ARG A 80 -5.11 10.92 0.87
N TYR A 81 -4.33 10.39 -0.05
CA TYR A 81 -4.10 8.96 -0.19
C TYR A 81 -3.43 8.41 1.07
N ASN A 82 -2.34 9.03 1.52
CA ASN A 82 -1.63 8.57 2.71
C ASN A 82 -2.52 8.65 3.96
N ALA A 83 -3.24 9.77 4.15
CA ALA A 83 -4.10 9.96 5.32
C ALA A 83 -5.25 8.94 5.42
N ILE A 84 -5.71 8.37 4.30
CA ILE A 84 -6.85 7.43 4.30
C ILE A 84 -6.38 6.00 4.02
N ALA A 85 -5.73 5.76 2.89
CA ALA A 85 -5.35 4.43 2.44
C ALA A 85 -4.32 3.76 3.37
N GLN A 86 -3.47 4.53 4.05
CA GLN A 86 -2.49 3.95 4.99
C GLN A 86 -3.16 3.34 6.23
N ASN A 87 -4.28 3.89 6.69
CA ASN A 87 -5.03 3.33 7.81
C ASN A 87 -5.57 1.93 7.48
N PHE A 88 -6.08 1.74 6.26
CA PHE A 88 -6.53 0.41 5.79
C PHE A 88 -5.37 -0.59 5.69
N LEU A 89 -4.18 -0.12 5.30
CA LEU A 89 -2.99 -0.97 5.19
C LEU A 89 -2.59 -1.48 6.57
N VAL A 90 -2.50 -0.57 7.54
CA VAL A 90 -2.15 -0.88 8.92
C VAL A 90 -3.21 -1.76 9.57
N ALA A 91 -4.50 -1.52 9.30
CA ALA A 91 -5.59 -2.38 9.76
C ALA A 91 -5.43 -3.82 9.20
N GLY A 92 -5.10 -3.98 7.92
CA GLY A 92 -4.84 -5.30 7.33
C GLY A 92 -3.64 -6.02 7.96
N MET A 93 -2.56 -5.28 8.26
CA MET A 93 -1.40 -5.83 8.98
C MET A 93 -1.77 -6.25 10.41
N LEU A 94 -2.58 -5.46 11.12
CA LEU A 94 -3.08 -5.80 12.45
C LEU A 94 -3.94 -7.08 12.44
N VAL A 95 -4.87 -7.20 11.48
CA VAL A 95 -5.68 -8.41 11.30
C VAL A 95 -4.79 -9.63 11.06
N SER A 96 -3.76 -9.48 10.22
CA SER A 96 -2.80 -10.55 9.94
C SER A 96 -2.01 -10.97 11.19
N ALA A 97 -1.55 -10.00 11.99
CA ALA A 97 -0.86 -10.27 13.25
C ALA A 97 -1.76 -10.99 14.27
N LEU A 98 -3.03 -10.58 14.39
CA LEU A 98 -4.00 -11.24 15.26
C LEU A 98 -4.29 -12.68 14.80
N ALA A 99 -4.37 -12.92 13.49
CA ALA A 99 -4.57 -14.25 12.93
C ALA A 99 -3.41 -15.20 13.27
N ILE A 100 -2.16 -14.71 13.15
CA ILE A 100 -0.95 -15.45 13.51
C ILE A 100 -0.89 -15.69 15.02
N LYS A 101 -1.22 -14.69 15.85
CA LYS A 101 -1.31 -14.87 17.31
C LYS A 101 -2.38 -15.92 17.69
N ALA A 102 -3.45 -16.02 16.91
CA ALA A 102 -4.51 -17.01 17.09
C ALA A 102 -4.17 -18.40 16.51
N LEU A 103 -3.02 -18.58 15.85
CA LEU A 103 -2.40 -19.89 15.70
C LEU A 103 -1.77 -20.23 17.05
N LYS A 104 -2.47 -21.05 17.85
CA LYS A 104 -1.83 -21.72 18.98
C LYS A 104 -0.95 -22.86 18.44
N PRO A 105 0.22 -23.11 19.05
CA PRO A 105 1.00 -24.31 18.77
C PRO A 105 0.24 -25.59 19.13
#